data_AF-A0A843JTP2-F1
#
_entry.id   AF-A0A843JTP2-F1
#
_cell.length_a   1.000
_cell.length_b   1.000
_cell.length_c   1.000
_cell.angle_alpha   90.00
_cell.angle_beta   90.00
_cell.angle_gamma   90.00
#
_symmetry.space_group_name_H-M   'P 1'
#
loop_
_entity.id
_entity.type
_entity.pdbx_description
1 polymer ?
#
loop_
_entity_poly.entity_id
_entity_poly.type
_entity_poly.pdbx_seq_one_letter_code
_entity_poly.pdbx_strand_id
1 'polypeptide(L)' 'MILLIDNYDSFSYNLFQLIGEINPDIMVYRNDKISIDEIRSMNPEAIILSPGPGRCE' A
#
# COMPACT_ATOMS: atom_id res chain seq x y z
N MET A 1 2.72 2.11 -11.87
CA MET A 1 1.99 1.49 -10.73
C MET A 1 2.55 1.88 -9.37
N ILE A 2 1.70 2.39 -8.48
CA ILE A 2 1.99 2.63 -7.05
C ILE A 2 1.41 1.48 -6.22
N LEU A 3 2.19 0.99 -5.25
CA LEU A 3 1.74 -0.03 -4.30
C LEU A 3 1.54 0.59 -2.91
N LEU A 4 0.32 0.55 -2.39
CA LEU A 4 -0.01 0.93 -1.01
C LEU A 4 -0.09 -0.34 -0.15
N ILE A 5 0.77 -0.44 0.85
CA ILE A 5 0.72 -1.49 1.87
C ILE A 5 -0.08 -0.99 3.07
N ASP A 6 -1.23 -1.60 3.29
CA ASP A 6 -2.13 -1.33 4.39
C ASP A 6 -1.72 -2.13 5.64
N ASN A 7 -1.28 -1.43 6.68
CA ASN A 7 -0.99 -1.97 8.00
C ASN A 7 -2.24 -1.97 8.90
N TYR A 8 -3.43 -2.20 8.32
CA TYR A 8 -4.73 -2.13 8.99
C TYR A 8 -5.03 -0.72 9.51
N ASP A 9 -4.75 0.30 8.69
CA ASP A 9 -5.06 1.68 9.01
C ASP A 9 -6.56 1.97 8.88
N SER A 10 -7.06 2.87 9.72
CA SER A 10 -8.41 3.41 9.56
C SER A 10 -8.54 4.37 8.36
N PHE A 11 -7.42 4.88 7.83
CA PHE A 11 -7.40 5.88 6.76
C PHE A 11 -6.87 5.40 5.41
N SER A 12 -6.61 4.09 5.24
CA SER A 12 -6.09 3.53 3.97
C SER A 12 -6.97 3.86 2.75
N TYR A 13 -8.30 3.92 2.92
CA TYR A 13 -9.21 4.32 1.83
C TYR A 13 -9.06 5.79 1.43
N ASN A 14 -8.78 6.69 2.38
CA ASN A 14 -8.56 8.10 2.09
C ASN A 14 -7.27 8.29 1.30
N LEU A 15 -6.21 7.57 1.67
CA LEU A 15 -4.96 7.56 0.92
C LEU A 15 -5.16 7.01 -0.48
N PHE A 16 -5.86 5.87 -0.62
CA PHE A 16 -6.16 5.29 -1.93
C PHE A 16 -6.91 6.26 -2.85
N GLN A 17 -7.95 6.95 -2.35
CA GLN A 17 -8.70 7.93 -3.12
C GLN A 17 -7.82 9.12 -3.55
N LEU A 18 -7.09 9.72 -2.60
CA LEU A 18 -6.24 10.88 -2.86
C LEU A 18 -5.14 10.56 -3.90
N ILE A 19 -4.53 9.37 -3.79
CA ILE A 19 -3.50 8.96 -4.74
C ILE A 19 -4.13 8.58 -6.07
N GLY A 20 -5.27 7.88 -6.07
CA GLY A 20 -5.99 7.48 -7.27
C GLY A 20 -6.44 8.65 -8.15
N GLU A 21 -6.67 9.83 -7.57
CA GLU A 21 -6.94 11.06 -8.30
C GLU A 21 -5.73 11.55 -9.12
N ILE A 22 -4.51 11.30 -8.65
CA ILE A 22 -3.25 11.74 -9.27
C ILE A 22 -2.68 10.64 -10.18
N ASN A 23 -2.69 9.40 -9.68
CA ASN A 23 -2.21 8.21 -10.38
C ASN A 23 -3.23 7.06 -10.20
N PRO A 24 -4.07 6.79 -11.22
CA PRO A 24 -5.10 5.76 -11.14
C PRO A 24 -4.53 4.33 -11.13
N ASP A 25 -3.25 4.15 -11.48
CA ASP A 25 -2.56 2.87 -11.43
C ASP A 25 -1.98 2.63 -10.02
N ILE A 26 -2.89 2.48 -9.04
CA ILE A 26 -2.58 2.17 -7.65
C ILE A 26 -3.22 0.84 -7.23
N MET A 27 -2.44 0.00 -6.53
CA MET A 27 -2.91 -1.23 -5.91
C MET A 27 -2.72 -1.18 -4.41
N VAL A 28 -3.66 -1.81 -3.67
CA VAL A 28 -3.62 -1.87 -2.20
C VAL A 28 -3.56 -3.32 -1.75
N TYR A 29 -2.58 -3.65 -0.90
CA TYR A 29 -2.48 -4.95 -0.25
C TYR A 29 -2.26 -4.77 1.24
N ARG A 30 -2.81 -5.67 2.05
CA ARG A 30 -2.44 -5.71 3.48
C ARG A 30 -1.04 -6.27 3.64
N ASN A 31 -0.33 -5.82 4.68
CA ASN A 31 1.06 -6.21 4.94
C ASN A 31 1.30 -7.73 5.03
N ASP A 32 0.27 -8.51 5.38
CA ASP A 32 0.31 -9.95 5.57
C ASP A 32 -0.35 -10.73 4.41
N LYS A 33 -0.77 -10.03 3.35
CA LYS A 33 -1.48 -10.61 2.19
C LYS A 33 -0.70 -10.54 0.89
N ILE A 34 0.55 -10.12 0.93
CA ILE A 34 1.44 -10.07 -0.22
C ILE A 34 2.86 -10.44 0.20
N SER A 35 3.54 -11.23 -0.61
CA SER A 35 4.93 -11.62 -0.40
C SER A 35 5.90 -10.65 -1.07
N ILE A 36 7.15 -10.63 -0.60
CA ILE A 36 8.21 -9.80 -1.19
C ILE A 36 8.47 -10.18 -2.66
N ASP A 37 8.37 -11.46 -3.00
CA ASP A 37 8.60 -11.92 -4.37
C ASP A 37 7.47 -11.50 -5.33
N GLU A 38 6.23 -11.46 -4.86
CA GLU A 38 5.11 -10.87 -5.60
C GLU A 38 5.34 -9.37 -5.82
N ILE A 39 5.75 -8.62 -4.79
CA ILE A 39 6.06 -7.18 -4.92
C ILE A 39 7.17 -6.95 -5.96
N ARG A 40 8.23 -7.76 -5.92
CA ARG A 40 9.34 -7.69 -6.89
C ARG A 40 8.87 -7.97 -8.32
N SER A 41 8.01 -8.96 -8.48
CA SER A 41 7.45 -9.34 -9.79
C SER A 41 6.50 -8.27 -10.35
N MET A 42 5.77 -7.57 -9.47
CA MET A 42 4.92 -6.43 -9.83
C MET A 42 5.73 -5.20 -10.26
N ASN A 43 6.98 -5.06 -9.81
CA ASN A 43 7.88 -3.95 -10.13
C ASN A 43 7.22 -2.56 -9.96
N PRO A 44 6.69 -2.21 -8.77
CA PRO A 44 6.08 -0.91 -8.52
C PRO A 44 7.09 0.22 -8.68
N GLU A 45 6.63 1.37 -9.18
CA GLU A 45 7.46 2.58 -9.27
C GLU A 45 7.70 3.21 -7.90
N ALA A 46 6.73 3.07 -7.00
CA ALA A 46 6.79 3.55 -5.63
C ALA A 46 5.96 2.66 -4.70
N ILE A 47 6.38 2.59 -3.43
CA ILE A 47 5.68 1.90 -2.36
C ILE A 47 5.34 2.91 -1.27
N ILE A 48 4.08 2.88 -0.81
CA ILE A 48 3.58 3.67 0.31
C ILE A 48 3.22 2.70 1.42
N LEU A 49 3.70 2.95 2.64
CA LEU A 49 3.32 2.18 3.81
C LEU A 49 2.33 3.00 4.62
N SER A 50 1.11 2.50 4.80
CA SER A 50 0.15 3.17 5.67
C SER A 50 0.64 3.11 7.12
N PRO A 51 0.23 4.06 7.98
CA PRO A 51 0.32 3.85 9.42
C PRO A 51 -0.57 2.67 9.83
N GLY A 52 -0.46 2.23 11.07
CA GLY A 52 -1.26 1.13 11.58
C GLY A 52 -1.21 1.08 13.11
N PRO A 53 -2.16 0.40 13.75
CA PRO A 53 -2.13 0.19 15.19
C PRO A 53 -0.93 -0.68 15.58
N GLY A 54 -0.25 -0.31 16.68
CA GLY A 54 0.87 -1.08 17.23
C GLY A 54 2.17 -0.28 17.30
N ARG A 55 3.22 -0.94 17.78
CA ARG A 55 4.60 -0.44 17.75
C ARG A 55 5.45 -1.43 16.96
N CYS A 56 6.40 -0.90 16.18
CA CYS A 56 7.47 -1.70 15.60
C CYS A 56 8.48 -2.02 16.72
N GLU A 57 8.16 -3.00 17.56
CA GLU A 57 9.09 -3.59 18.54
C GLU A 57 9.63 -4.92 18.01
#